data_AF-A0A2E0MAW5-F1
#
_entry.id   AF-A0A2E0MAW5-F1
#
_cell.length_a   1.000
_cell.length_b   1.000
_cell.length_c   1.000
_cell.angle_alpha   90.00
_cell.angle_beta   90.00
_cell.angle_gamma   90.00
#
_symmetry.space_group_name_H-M   'P 1'
#
loop_
_entity.id
_entity.type
_entity.pdbx_description
1 polymer ?
#
loop_
_entity_poly.entity_id
_entity_poly.type
_entity_poly.pdbx_seq_one_letter_code
_entity_poly.pdbx_strand_id
1 'polypeptide(L)'
;MIRAVHNFFKGSEVIPWPKVDSCSEVQIFIDAMCVKYEVPPIKVIVKSQKWVEWFAGEGVHACAFWPNEDEEDAGFGKYIVFDGQTCRISGNDRNIPIKIEHKHQVAARMHTIIHEFIHHYYYHHQGINTNNHCKNFRKMEKKMNAEYGIYYFYAKNKYAKHFHNFWGIPYGNKKPTSKDRGWLV
;
A
#
# COMPACT_ATOMS: atom_id res chain seq x y z
N MET A 1 -12.38 21.96 -21.35
CA MET A 1 -11.70 21.98 -20.02
C MET A 1 -12.68 21.79 -18.87
N ILE A 2 -13.79 22.56 -18.79
CA ILE A 2 -14.79 22.45 -17.71
C ILE A 2 -15.49 21.08 -17.65
N ARG A 3 -15.86 20.47 -18.79
CA ARG A 3 -16.48 19.11 -18.83
C ARG A 3 -15.56 17.99 -18.33
N ALA A 4 -14.24 18.09 -18.50
CA ALA A 4 -13.30 17.06 -18.04
C ALA A 4 -13.14 17.10 -16.52
N VAL A 5 -13.10 18.30 -15.94
CA VAL A 5 -13.12 18.50 -14.48
C VAL A 5 -14.46 18.05 -13.89
N HIS A 6 -15.58 18.39 -14.54
CA HIS A 6 -16.91 18.00 -14.08
C HIS A 6 -17.17 16.49 -14.15
N ASN A 7 -16.63 15.81 -15.18
CA ASN A 7 -16.69 14.34 -15.28
C ASN A 7 -15.74 13.65 -14.30
N PHE A 8 -14.60 14.27 -13.96
CA PHE A 8 -13.71 13.80 -12.89
C PHE A 8 -14.42 13.79 -11.53
N PHE A 9 -15.22 14.82 -11.22
CA PHE A 9 -15.99 14.90 -9.97
C PHE A 9 -17.31 14.09 -9.99
N LYS A 10 -17.82 13.68 -11.16
CA LYS A 10 -19.07 12.90 -11.27
C LYS A 10 -18.88 11.37 -11.23
N GLY A 11 -17.64 10.87 -11.28
CA GLY A 11 -17.38 9.44 -11.50
C GLY A 11 -16.55 8.72 -10.44
N SER A 12 -15.96 9.42 -9.47
CA SER A 12 -15.25 8.77 -8.37
C SER A 12 -15.89 9.19 -7.05
N GLU A 13 -16.77 8.35 -6.52
CA GLU A 13 -16.94 8.31 -5.07
C GLU A 13 -15.54 8.18 -4.48
N VAL A 14 -15.08 9.20 -3.77
CA VAL A 14 -13.80 9.12 -3.07
C VAL A 14 -13.95 8.00 -2.06
N ILE A 15 -13.25 6.88 -2.32
CA ILE A 15 -13.34 5.70 -1.47
C ILE A 15 -12.81 6.11 -0.09
N PRO A 16 -13.58 5.93 0.99
CA PRO A 16 -13.08 6.13 2.33
C PRO A 16 -11.78 5.36 2.53
N TRP A 17 -10.84 5.93 3.27
CA TRP A 17 -9.60 5.21 3.56
C TRP A 17 -9.93 3.92 4.32
N PRO A 18 -9.40 2.76 3.89
CA PRO A 18 -9.56 1.54 4.65
C PRO A 18 -8.84 1.68 5.98
N LYS A 19 -9.41 1.08 7.03
CA LYS A 19 -8.68 0.89 8.27
C LYS A 19 -7.54 -0.09 8.00
N VAL A 20 -6.31 0.29 8.35
CA VAL A 20 -5.08 -0.48 8.09
C VAL A 20 -4.13 -0.40 9.29
N ASP A 21 -4.69 -0.61 10.47
CA ASP A 21 -3.98 -0.46 11.74
C ASP A 21 -3.43 -1.81 12.27
N SER A 22 -3.79 -2.91 11.59
CA SER A 22 -3.43 -4.30 11.94
C SER A 22 -3.29 -5.18 10.69
N CYS A 23 -2.80 -6.41 10.84
CA CYS A 23 -2.53 -7.34 9.71
C CYS A 23 -3.82 -7.77 9.07
N SER A 24 -4.80 -8.11 9.91
CA SER A 24 -6.10 -8.54 9.45
C SER A 24 -6.75 -7.44 8.63
N GLU A 25 -6.58 -6.18 9.02
CA GLU A 25 -7.09 -5.03 8.28
C GLU A 25 -6.33 -4.79 6.97
N VAL A 26 -5.00 -4.93 6.97
CA VAL A 26 -4.20 -4.91 5.72
C VAL A 26 -4.58 -6.07 4.82
N GLN A 27 -4.78 -7.28 5.36
CA GLN A 27 -5.21 -8.48 4.64
C GLN A 27 -6.58 -8.24 4.01
N ILE A 28 -7.57 -7.74 4.76
CA ILE A 28 -8.89 -7.40 4.24
C ILE A 28 -8.78 -6.38 3.09
N PHE A 29 -7.90 -5.40 3.23
CA PHE A 29 -7.68 -4.42 2.17
C PHE A 29 -7.05 -5.05 0.91
N ILE A 30 -6.04 -5.90 1.07
CA ILE A 30 -5.43 -6.66 -0.02
C ILE A 30 -6.46 -7.58 -0.69
N ASP A 31 -7.26 -8.31 0.09
CA ASP A 31 -8.30 -9.22 -0.43
C ASP A 31 -9.33 -8.47 -1.28
N ALA A 32 -9.76 -7.29 -0.83
CA ALA A 32 -10.65 -6.42 -1.60
C ALA A 32 -10.01 -5.97 -2.92
N MET A 33 -8.70 -5.67 -2.92
CA MET A 33 -7.97 -5.35 -4.15
C MET A 33 -7.79 -6.58 -5.07
N CYS A 34 -7.50 -7.76 -4.53
CA CYS A 34 -7.43 -9.01 -5.28
C CYS A 34 -8.72 -9.28 -6.05
N VAL A 35 -9.87 -9.14 -5.39
CA VAL A 35 -11.19 -9.27 -6.04
C VAL A 35 -11.39 -8.19 -7.11
N LYS A 36 -11.14 -6.92 -6.78
CA LYS A 36 -11.36 -5.78 -7.69
C LYS A 36 -10.50 -5.84 -8.95
N TYR A 37 -9.27 -6.30 -8.84
CA TYR A 37 -8.27 -6.29 -9.91
C TYR A 37 -7.96 -7.69 -10.47
N GLU A 38 -8.78 -8.68 -10.12
CA GLU A 38 -8.67 -10.06 -10.60
C GLU A 38 -7.26 -10.64 -10.39
N VAL A 39 -6.70 -10.44 -9.20
CA VAL A 39 -5.40 -11.01 -8.79
C VAL A 39 -5.67 -12.19 -7.84
N PRO A 40 -4.98 -13.34 -8.01
CA PRO A 40 -5.09 -14.46 -7.09
C PRO A 40 -4.81 -14.06 -5.64
N PRO A 41 -5.36 -14.79 -4.65
CA PRO A 41 -5.16 -14.46 -3.24
C PRO A 41 -3.70 -14.24 -2.88
N ILE A 42 -3.45 -13.18 -2.10
CA ILE A 42 -2.12 -12.78 -1.62
C ILE A 42 -2.17 -12.82 -0.10
N LYS A 43 -1.20 -13.50 0.52
CA LYS A 43 -1.07 -13.58 1.96
C LYS A 43 -0.19 -12.46 2.51
N VAL A 44 -0.70 -11.71 3.47
CA VAL A 44 0.05 -10.68 4.19
C VAL A 44 0.75 -11.32 5.38
N ILE A 45 2.06 -11.13 5.48
CA ILE A 45 2.86 -11.59 6.61
C ILE A 45 3.70 -10.47 7.20
N VAL A 46 4.08 -10.62 8.46
CA VAL A 46 4.96 -9.67 9.14
C VAL A 46 6.24 -10.33 9.59
N LYS A 47 7.34 -9.62 9.34
CA LYS A 47 8.69 -10.01 9.72
C LYS A 47 9.38 -8.85 10.45
N SER A 48 10.52 -9.12 11.06
CA SER A 48 11.34 -8.05 11.65
C SER A 48 11.90 -7.15 10.55
N GLN A 49 12.18 -5.88 10.86
CA GLN A 49 12.83 -4.97 9.91
C GLN A 49 14.15 -5.56 9.38
N LYS A 50 14.96 -6.17 10.27
CA LYS A 50 16.20 -6.87 9.88
C LYS A 50 15.97 -7.97 8.84
N TRP A 51 14.88 -8.72 8.97
CA TRP A 51 14.56 -9.77 8.00
C TRP A 51 14.16 -9.17 6.66
N VAL A 52 13.32 -8.13 6.66
CA VAL A 52 12.89 -7.45 5.43
C VAL A 52 14.09 -6.81 4.72
N GLU A 53 14.96 -6.15 5.46
CA GLU A 53 16.17 -5.54 4.91
C GLU A 53 17.17 -6.58 4.38
N TRP A 54 17.35 -7.69 5.08
CA TRP A 54 18.15 -8.82 4.60
C TRP A 54 17.61 -9.40 3.29
N PHE A 55 16.29 -9.49 3.16
CA PHE A 55 15.63 -10.11 2.02
C PHE A 55 15.52 -9.17 0.81
N ALA A 56 15.09 -7.93 1.03
CA ALA A 56 14.71 -7.00 -0.03
C ALA A 56 15.67 -5.81 -0.22
N GLY A 57 16.64 -5.65 0.69
CA GLY A 57 17.65 -4.59 0.64
C GLY A 57 17.54 -3.59 1.79
N GLU A 58 18.66 -2.90 2.07
CA GLU A 58 18.76 -1.93 3.17
C GLU A 58 17.71 -0.80 3.05
N GLY A 59 17.02 -0.51 4.15
CA GLY A 59 15.98 0.53 4.21
C GLY A 59 14.64 0.15 3.60
N VAL A 60 14.44 -1.12 3.21
CA VAL A 60 13.15 -1.61 2.73
C VAL A 60 12.24 -2.00 3.90
N HIS A 61 10.98 -1.56 3.83
CA HIS A 61 9.98 -1.73 4.87
C HIS A 61 8.85 -2.69 4.50
N ALA A 62 8.73 -3.04 3.21
CA ALA A 62 7.79 -4.00 2.69
C ALA A 62 8.31 -4.60 1.39
N CYS A 63 7.88 -5.81 1.03
CA CYS A 63 8.20 -6.41 -0.25
C CYS A 63 7.12 -7.39 -0.72
N ALA A 64 6.89 -7.40 -2.03
CA ALA A 64 6.19 -8.48 -2.73
C ALA A 64 7.13 -9.67 -2.97
N PHE A 65 6.63 -10.88 -2.69
CA PHE A 65 7.37 -12.12 -2.85
C PHE A 65 6.49 -13.22 -3.47
N TRP A 66 7.09 -14.02 -4.35
CA TRP A 66 6.49 -15.19 -4.98
C TRP A 66 7.55 -16.30 -4.99
N PRO A 67 7.42 -17.35 -4.17
CA PRO A 67 8.31 -18.50 -4.24
C PRO A 67 8.12 -19.24 -5.57
N ASN A 68 9.19 -19.84 -6.08
CA ASN A 68 9.10 -20.68 -7.28
C ASN A 68 8.32 -21.97 -6.97
N GLU A 69 7.71 -22.59 -7.99
CA GLU A 69 6.86 -23.79 -7.82
C GLU A 69 7.62 -25.01 -7.23
N ASP A 70 8.94 -25.00 -7.32
CA ASP A 70 9.86 -26.03 -6.82
C ASP A 70 10.47 -25.71 -5.44
N GLU A 71 10.16 -24.55 -4.85
CA GLU A 71 10.63 -24.18 -3.51
C GLU A 71 9.77 -24.81 -2.41
N GLU A 72 10.35 -25.07 -1.23
CA GLU A 72 9.66 -25.70 -0.08
C GLU A 72 8.42 -24.88 0.36
N ASP A 73 8.41 -23.59 0.04
CA ASP A 73 7.31 -22.65 0.26
C ASP A 73 6.40 -22.43 -0.97
N ALA A 74 6.46 -23.30 -2.00
CA ALA A 74 5.62 -23.20 -3.20
C ALA A 74 4.12 -23.36 -2.88
N GLY A 75 3.76 -24.22 -1.92
CA GLY A 75 2.37 -24.47 -1.51
C GLY A 75 1.71 -23.29 -0.77
N PHE A 76 2.48 -22.25 -0.50
CA PHE A 76 2.20 -21.17 0.43
C PHE A 76 1.71 -19.90 -0.32
N GLY A 77 2.08 -19.75 -1.59
CA GLY A 77 1.46 -18.82 -2.54
C GLY A 77 2.14 -17.44 -2.65
N LYS A 78 1.37 -16.43 -3.05
CA LYS A 78 1.84 -15.05 -3.27
C LYS A 78 1.84 -14.26 -1.95
N TYR A 79 2.91 -13.52 -1.66
CA TYR A 79 3.10 -12.83 -0.38
C TYR A 79 3.33 -11.33 -0.51
N ILE A 80 2.77 -10.57 0.44
CA ILE A 80 3.29 -9.23 0.77
C ILE A 80 3.80 -9.28 2.20
N VAL A 81 5.08 -8.96 2.37
CA VAL A 81 5.74 -8.87 3.66
C VAL A 81 5.80 -7.41 4.08
N PHE A 82 5.44 -7.12 5.32
CA PHE A 82 5.72 -5.83 5.93
C PHE A 82 6.65 -6.00 7.13
N ASP A 83 7.48 -5.00 7.39
CA ASP A 83 8.20 -4.96 8.64
C ASP A 83 7.24 -4.70 9.83
N GLY A 84 7.67 -5.15 11.00
CA GLY A 84 6.95 -4.95 12.24
C GLY A 84 6.84 -3.49 12.68
N GLN A 85 7.43 -2.51 12.00
CA GLN A 85 7.29 -1.09 12.36
C GLN A 85 6.21 -0.39 11.52
N THR A 86 6.16 -0.74 10.24
CA THR A 86 5.28 -0.23 9.21
C THR A 86 3.90 -0.84 9.35
N CYS A 87 3.81 -2.11 9.75
CA CYS A 87 2.52 -2.78 9.98
C CYS A 87 2.29 -3.31 11.40
N ARG A 88 3.22 -3.23 12.38
CA ARG A 88 3.12 -3.78 13.76
C ARG A 88 2.07 -4.87 13.95
N ILE A 89 2.42 -6.07 13.54
CA ILE A 89 1.65 -7.26 13.84
C ILE A 89 2.61 -8.28 14.43
N SER A 90 2.56 -8.41 15.74
CA SER A 90 2.76 -9.73 16.32
C SER A 90 1.71 -9.92 17.41
N GLY A 91 1.08 -11.09 17.44
CA GLY A 91 -0.06 -11.40 18.30
C GLY A 91 0.19 -11.28 19.80
N ASN A 92 1.43 -10.99 20.22
CA ASN A 92 1.82 -10.85 21.61
C ASN A 92 1.92 -9.38 22.08
N ASP A 93 1.89 -8.40 21.16
CA ASP A 93 2.01 -6.96 21.45
C ASP A 93 0.71 -6.19 21.14
N ARG A 94 -0.44 -6.83 21.42
CA ARG A 94 -1.79 -6.31 21.14
C ARG A 94 -2.15 -4.99 21.83
N ASN A 95 -1.30 -4.48 22.72
CA ASN A 95 -1.64 -3.38 23.63
C ASN A 95 -0.95 -2.04 23.31
N ILE A 96 -0.15 -1.94 22.24
CA ILE A 96 0.47 -0.67 21.85
C ILE A 96 0.04 -0.32 20.41
N PRO A 97 -0.95 0.57 20.23
CA PRO A 97 -1.36 1.05 18.91
C PRO A 97 -0.16 1.50 18.08
N ILE A 98 -0.20 1.28 16.76
CA ILE A 98 0.79 1.91 15.87
C ILE A 98 0.73 3.42 16.13
N LYS A 99 1.87 3.97 16.53
CA LYS A 99 1.99 5.39 16.84
C LYS A 99 1.95 6.18 15.53
N ILE A 100 0.74 6.45 15.06
CA ILE A 100 0.50 7.40 13.97
C ILE A 100 0.27 8.76 14.61
N GLU A 101 1.31 9.58 14.53
CA GLU A 101 1.31 10.94 15.04
C GLU A 101 0.70 11.90 14.02
N HIS A 102 0.80 11.57 12.73
CA HIS A 102 0.51 12.50 11.65
C HIS A 102 -0.28 11.87 10.51
N LYS A 103 -1.21 12.63 9.93
CA LYS A 103 -2.04 12.19 8.80
C LYS A 103 -1.24 11.70 7.59
N HIS A 104 -0.07 12.31 7.32
CA HIS A 104 0.78 11.86 6.20
C HIS A 104 1.30 10.43 6.37
N GLN A 105 1.44 9.94 7.61
CA GLN A 105 1.89 8.57 7.88
C GLN A 105 0.83 7.55 7.48
N VAL A 106 -0.46 7.88 7.60
CA VAL A 106 -1.55 7.03 7.11
C VAL A 106 -1.52 6.95 5.59
N ALA A 107 -1.37 8.10 4.92
CA ALA A 107 -1.27 8.16 3.46
C ALA A 107 -0.06 7.37 2.95
N ALA A 108 1.09 7.48 3.61
CA ALA A 108 2.29 6.72 3.29
C ALA A 108 2.06 5.22 3.43
N ARG A 109 1.38 4.76 4.49
CA ARG A 109 1.05 3.34 4.68
C ARG A 109 0.14 2.81 3.58
N MET A 110 -0.94 3.53 3.28
CA MET A 110 -1.85 3.14 2.19
C MET A 110 -1.10 3.06 0.86
N HIS A 111 -0.24 4.04 0.58
CA HIS A 111 0.62 4.04 -0.59
C HIS A 111 1.53 2.81 -0.63
N THR A 112 2.19 2.42 0.47
CA THR A 112 3.02 1.21 0.53
C THR A 112 2.21 -0.06 0.26
N ILE A 113 1.01 -0.20 0.84
CA ILE A 113 0.16 -1.38 0.59
C ILE A 113 -0.21 -1.48 -0.89
N ILE A 114 -0.61 -0.35 -1.49
CA ILE A 114 -0.93 -0.25 -2.92
C ILE A 114 0.32 -0.55 -3.78
N HIS A 115 1.49 -0.05 -3.40
CA HIS A 115 2.76 -0.27 -4.09
C HIS A 115 3.08 -1.77 -4.21
N GLU A 116 3.07 -2.49 -3.08
CA GLU A 116 3.37 -3.91 -3.06
C GLU A 116 2.31 -4.74 -3.83
N PHE A 117 1.04 -4.35 -3.74
CA PHE A 117 -0.02 -5.00 -4.52
C PHE A 117 0.21 -4.89 -6.03
N ILE A 118 0.71 -3.74 -6.52
CA ILE A 118 0.93 -3.53 -7.96
C ILE A 118 2.02 -4.46 -8.49
N HIS A 119 3.04 -4.80 -7.69
CA HIS A 119 4.02 -5.82 -8.09
C HIS A 119 3.33 -7.16 -8.39
N HIS A 120 2.40 -7.59 -7.55
CA HIS A 120 1.59 -8.80 -7.78
C HIS A 120 0.67 -8.69 -8.99
N TYR A 121 0.04 -7.54 -9.20
CA TYR A 121 -0.81 -7.29 -10.36
C TYR A 121 -0.05 -7.49 -11.67
N TYR A 122 1.14 -6.88 -11.80
CA TYR A 122 1.93 -6.98 -13.03
C TYR A 122 2.54 -8.37 -13.22
N TYR A 123 2.99 -8.99 -12.14
CA TYR A 123 3.47 -10.37 -12.20
C TYR A 123 2.36 -11.30 -12.70
N HIS A 124 1.14 -11.16 -12.18
CA HIS A 124 0.02 -12.00 -12.56
C HIS A 124 -0.48 -11.77 -14.00
N HIS A 125 -0.79 -10.52 -14.36
CA HIS A 125 -1.47 -10.21 -15.62
C HIS A 125 -0.53 -10.09 -16.81
N GLN A 126 0.77 -9.88 -16.56
CA GLN A 126 1.73 -9.59 -17.63
C GLN A 126 2.98 -10.47 -17.55
N GLY A 127 3.13 -11.31 -16.52
CA GLY A 127 4.32 -12.14 -16.35
C GLY A 127 5.62 -11.34 -16.21
N ILE A 128 5.53 -10.04 -15.85
CA ILE A 128 6.69 -9.16 -15.76
C ILE A 128 7.07 -8.89 -14.30
N ASN A 129 8.37 -8.92 -14.04
CA ASN A 129 8.93 -8.44 -12.79
C ASN A 129 9.08 -6.91 -12.85
N THR A 130 8.44 -6.20 -11.91
CA THR A 130 8.45 -4.73 -11.85
C THR A 130 9.38 -4.13 -10.80
N ASN A 131 10.44 -4.85 -10.37
CA ASN A 131 11.43 -4.36 -9.37
C ASN A 131 12.02 -2.97 -9.71
N ASN A 132 12.11 -2.62 -10.99
CA ASN A 132 12.62 -1.32 -11.44
C ASN A 132 11.57 -0.20 -11.51
N HIS A 133 10.31 -0.47 -11.13
CA HIS A 133 9.18 0.47 -11.15
C HIS A 133 9.04 1.20 -12.50
N CYS A 134 8.79 0.44 -13.57
CA CYS A 134 8.70 0.95 -14.94
C CYS A 134 7.59 2.02 -15.11
N LYS A 135 7.53 2.68 -16.28
CA LYS A 135 6.53 3.73 -16.55
C LYS A 135 5.09 3.27 -16.32
N ASN A 136 4.77 2.02 -16.69
CA ASN A 136 3.44 1.44 -16.50
C ASN A 136 3.13 1.22 -15.02
N PHE A 137 4.09 0.69 -14.25
CA PHE A 137 3.98 0.56 -12.80
C PHE A 137 3.64 1.92 -12.15
N ARG A 138 4.41 2.97 -12.45
CA ARG A 138 4.20 4.30 -11.87
C ARG A 138 2.86 4.92 -12.28
N LYS A 139 2.39 4.66 -13.51
CA LYS A 139 1.08 5.11 -13.97
C LYS A 139 -0.04 4.43 -13.18
N MET A 140 0.08 3.12 -12.94
CA MET A 140 -0.88 2.37 -12.14
C MET A 140 -0.86 2.79 -10.68
N GLU A 141 0.33 2.99 -10.11
CA GLU A 141 0.50 3.44 -8.73
C GLU A 141 -0.20 4.78 -8.48
N LYS A 142 0.00 5.76 -9.37
CA LYS A 142 -0.74 7.04 -9.31
C LYS A 142 -2.24 6.85 -9.46
N LYS A 143 -2.69 6.00 -10.39
CA LYS A 143 -4.10 5.74 -10.64
C LYS A 143 -4.78 5.16 -9.39
N MET A 144 -4.21 4.10 -8.82
CA MET A 144 -4.78 3.41 -7.65
C MET A 144 -4.76 4.30 -6.41
N ASN A 145 -3.66 5.03 -6.16
CA ASN A 145 -3.61 5.97 -5.02
C ASN A 145 -4.64 7.10 -5.17
N ALA A 146 -4.90 7.58 -6.38
CA ALA A 146 -5.90 8.63 -6.63
C ALA A 146 -7.34 8.18 -6.32
N GLU A 147 -7.66 6.89 -6.38
CA GLU A 147 -8.97 6.35 -5.96
C GLU A 147 -9.25 6.59 -4.48
N TYR A 148 -8.19 6.69 -3.67
CA TYR A 148 -8.23 7.04 -2.25
C TYR A 148 -7.92 8.52 -2.01
N GLY A 149 -7.87 9.34 -3.05
CA GLY A 149 -7.50 10.75 -2.96
C GLY A 149 -6.04 11.00 -2.54
N ILE A 150 -5.16 10.00 -2.62
CA ILE A 150 -3.75 10.12 -2.25
C ILE A 150 -2.94 10.51 -3.49
N TYR A 151 -2.25 11.65 -3.38
CA TYR A 151 -1.35 12.17 -4.40
C TYR A 151 0.02 12.43 -3.77
N TYR A 152 1.09 12.39 -4.56
CA TYR A 152 2.46 12.50 -4.08
C TYR A 152 3.42 12.86 -5.22
N PHE A 153 4.63 13.28 -4.83
CA PHE A 153 5.75 13.50 -5.73
C PHE A 153 6.80 12.41 -5.54
N TYR A 154 7.49 12.00 -6.60
CA TYR A 154 8.69 11.18 -6.41
C TYR A 154 9.88 12.08 -6.08
N ALA A 155 10.62 11.73 -5.04
CA ALA A 155 11.89 12.35 -4.73
C ALA A 155 12.98 11.90 -5.73
N LYS A 156 14.17 12.53 -5.66
CA LYS A 156 15.32 12.21 -6.54
C LYS A 156 15.73 10.73 -6.45
N ASN A 157 15.57 10.12 -5.28
CA ASN A 157 15.80 8.70 -5.04
C ASN A 157 14.64 7.80 -5.54
N LYS A 158 13.68 8.35 -6.28
CA LYS A 158 12.54 7.69 -6.91
C LYS A 158 11.45 7.16 -5.96
N TYR A 159 11.57 7.41 -4.65
CA TYR A 159 10.54 7.10 -3.65
C TYR A 159 9.46 8.18 -3.58
N ALA A 160 8.23 7.80 -3.28
CA ALA A 160 7.15 8.75 -3.03
C ALA A 160 7.44 9.60 -1.78
N LYS A 161 7.22 10.91 -1.89
CA LYS A 161 7.32 11.90 -0.82
C LYS A 161 6.23 12.97 -0.98
N HIS A 162 6.05 13.77 0.07
CA HIS A 162 5.13 14.91 0.09
C HIS A 162 3.69 14.52 -0.27
N PHE A 163 3.10 13.60 0.49
CA PHE A 163 1.72 13.17 0.27
C PHE A 163 0.72 14.32 0.48
N HIS A 164 -0.19 14.48 -0.48
CA HIS A 164 -1.17 15.56 -0.54
C HIS A 164 -2.52 15.08 -1.09
N ASN A 165 -3.55 15.90 -0.94
CA ASN A 165 -4.87 15.66 -1.54
C ASN A 165 -4.95 16.20 -2.98
N PHE A 166 -6.10 16.05 -3.63
CA PHE A 166 -6.34 16.53 -5.00
C PHE A 166 -6.00 18.02 -5.21
N TRP A 167 -6.22 18.85 -4.19
CA TRP A 167 -5.98 20.30 -4.25
C TRP A 167 -4.52 20.69 -4.01
N GLY A 168 -3.60 19.72 -3.90
CA GLY A 168 -2.20 19.99 -3.57
C GLY A 168 -1.96 20.31 -2.09
N ILE A 169 -2.98 20.19 -1.24
CA ILE A 169 -2.85 20.48 0.19
C ILE A 169 -2.16 19.29 0.86
N PRO A 170 -0.99 19.49 1.50
CA PRO A 170 -0.26 18.40 2.14
C PRO A 170 -1.08 17.82 3.30
N TYR A 171 -1.00 16.51 3.50
CA TYR A 171 -1.63 15.86 4.66
C TYR A 171 -1.01 16.33 5.99
N GLY A 172 0.25 16.78 5.95
CA GLY A 172 0.90 17.52 7.03
C GLY A 172 1.13 16.73 8.32
N ASN A 173 1.46 17.47 9.38
CA ASN A 173 1.83 16.95 10.70
C ASN A 173 0.68 17.01 11.72
N LYS A 174 -0.57 17.14 11.27
CA LYS A 174 -1.72 17.10 12.17
C LYS A 174 -2.03 15.66 12.56
N LYS A 175 -2.46 15.47 13.82
CA LYS A 175 -2.94 14.18 14.31
C LYS A 175 -4.12 13.69 13.44
N PRO A 176 -4.11 12.44 12.96
CA PRO A 176 -5.20 11.93 12.14
C PRO A 176 -6.49 11.81 12.97
N THR A 177 -7.62 12.13 12.35
CA THR A 177 -8.96 11.85 12.90
C THR A 177 -9.35 10.38 12.73
N SER A 178 -10.41 9.91 13.38
CA SER A 178 -10.99 8.58 13.16
C SER A 178 -11.31 8.33 11.68
N LYS A 179 -11.86 9.34 10.99
CA LYS A 179 -12.12 9.30 9.55
C LYS A 179 -10.85 9.16 8.72
N ASP A 180 -9.79 9.90 9.08
CA ASP A 180 -8.48 9.76 8.44
C ASP A 180 -7.82 8.41 8.71
N ARG A 181 -8.36 7.61 9.64
CA ARG A 181 -7.90 6.25 9.94
C ARG A 181 -8.81 5.16 9.38
N GLY A 182 -9.86 5.54 8.66
CA GLY A 182 -10.86 4.58 8.18
C GLY A 182 -11.73 3.97 9.26
N TRP A 183 -11.78 4.59 10.45
CA TRP A 183 -12.65 4.13 11.53
C TRP A 183 -14.07 4.58 11.21
N LEU A 184 -15.00 3.62 11.16
CA LEU A 184 -16.43 3.92 11.13
C LEU A 184 -16.76 4.64 12.45
N VAL A 185 -17.27 5.87 12.33
CA VAL A 185 -17.72 6.68 13.46
C VAL A 185 -19.17 6.34 13.76
#